data_AF-A0A3E0QWU0-F1
#
_entry.id   AF-A0A3E0QWU0-F1
#
_cell.length_a   1.000
_cell.length_b   1.000
_cell.length_c   1.000
_cell.angle_alpha   90.00
_cell.angle_beta   90.00
_cell.angle_gamma   90.00
#
_symmetry.space_group_name_H-M   'P 1'
#
loop_
_entity.id
_entity.type
_entity.pdbx_description
1 polymer ?
#
loop_
_entity_poly.entity_id
_entity_poly.type
_entity_poly.pdbx_seq_one_letter_code
_entity_poly.pdbx_strand_id
1 'polypeptide(L)'
;MEEGKAVKKIVACLIAALSLLAFTLPLQAADEVHLYINSEKMNTDAAPVLVNGRMLVALASLKKLNLDLQWNHETKQVTVASPQAKSKLVLTVGSKSAMLGDTTMTLDVPARLIKDRVYVPVRFVSEAFQADVKWLPEINSVVIRSADKKEMYEALYHGDDLVEARKIAISLPTEDVNTLGSTGEMHSHTFIFPEGEALRYYYEWGNLLSYYEIKHDVKRLVWEGVLGAEQGVYAQERGVRPPEEKSRVYFNLDRFQSDVVHYWKEGGGEMLHGNTRPGKYVDSPMANAVQPIADEVRIDQVK
;
A
#
# COMPACT_ATOMS: atom_id res chain seq x y z
N MET A 1 -2.84 -37.17 66.51
CA MET A 1 -3.97 -36.50 65.80
C MET A 1 -3.59 -35.13 65.20
N GLU A 2 -2.40 -34.59 65.42
CA GLU A 2 -2.01 -33.27 64.88
C GLU A 2 -1.42 -33.29 63.46
N GLU A 3 -0.68 -34.34 63.06
CA GLU A 3 -0.02 -34.38 61.75
C GLU A 3 -1.00 -34.36 60.56
N GLY A 4 -2.15 -35.04 60.68
CA GLY A 4 -3.16 -35.09 59.61
C GLY A 4 -3.87 -33.75 59.33
N LYS A 5 -3.87 -32.82 60.29
CA LYS A 5 -4.44 -31.47 60.11
C LYS A 5 -3.47 -30.54 59.38
N ALA A 6 -2.17 -30.68 59.59
CA ALA A 6 -1.14 -29.90 58.91
C ALA A 6 -1.08 -30.26 57.41
N VAL A 7 -1.10 -31.56 57.08
CA VAL A 7 -1.08 -32.04 55.68
C VAL A 7 -2.33 -31.59 54.91
N LYS A 8 -3.52 -31.62 55.52
CA LYS A 8 -4.75 -31.10 54.91
C LYS A 8 -4.71 -29.58 54.65
N LYS A 9 -4.06 -28.79 55.51
CA LYS A 9 -3.89 -27.35 55.31
C LYS A 9 -2.87 -27.04 54.20
N ILE A 10 -1.79 -27.81 54.11
CA ILE A 10 -0.77 -27.65 53.06
C ILE A 10 -1.34 -28.04 51.68
N VAL A 11 -2.11 -29.14 51.60
CA VAL A 11 -2.79 -29.55 50.36
C VAL A 11 -3.86 -28.53 49.93
N ALA A 12 -4.61 -27.95 50.88
CA ALA A 12 -5.57 -26.88 50.59
C ALA A 12 -4.90 -25.59 50.07
N CYS A 13 -3.73 -25.23 50.60
CA CYS A 13 -2.95 -24.10 50.09
C CYS A 13 -2.33 -24.38 48.71
N LEU A 14 -1.92 -25.62 48.41
CA LEU A 14 -1.40 -26.01 47.09
C LEU A 14 -2.49 -26.00 46.01
N ILE A 15 -3.73 -26.38 46.34
CA ILE A 15 -4.86 -26.33 45.40
C ILE A 15 -5.33 -24.88 45.17
N ALA A 16 -5.28 -24.02 46.21
CA ALA A 16 -5.58 -22.59 46.07
C ALA A 16 -4.48 -21.80 45.32
N ALA A 17 -3.22 -22.23 45.41
CA ALA A 17 -2.11 -21.66 44.64
C ALA A 17 -2.14 -22.09 43.17
N LEU A 18 -2.67 -23.29 42.86
CA LEU A 18 -2.78 -23.78 41.48
C LEU A 18 -3.95 -23.13 40.71
N SER A 19 -4.97 -22.62 41.40
CA SER A 19 -6.07 -21.87 40.79
C SER A 19 -5.73 -20.41 40.41
N LEU A 20 -4.55 -19.91 40.80
CA LEU A 20 -4.06 -18.57 40.46
C LEU A 20 -3.22 -18.53 39.17
N LEU A 21 -2.94 -19.68 38.55
CA LEU A 21 -2.55 -19.76 37.14
C LEU A 21 -3.80 -19.66 36.26
N ALA A 22 -4.52 -18.55 36.38
CA ALA A 22 -5.40 -18.11 35.31
C ALA A 22 -4.49 -17.85 34.11
N PHE A 23 -4.52 -18.75 33.13
CA PHE A 23 -3.95 -18.54 31.81
C PHE A 23 -4.45 -17.19 31.30
N THR A 24 -3.60 -16.16 31.39
CA THR A 24 -3.78 -14.95 30.60
C THR A 24 -3.48 -15.38 29.17
N LEU A 25 -4.50 -15.86 28.47
CA LEU A 25 -4.41 -15.93 27.02
C LEU A 25 -4.10 -14.50 26.58
N PRO A 26 -2.98 -14.24 25.88
CA PRO A 26 -2.79 -12.95 25.26
C PRO A 26 -4.01 -12.75 24.37
N LEU A 27 -4.79 -11.71 24.67
CA LEU A 27 -5.87 -11.28 23.80
C LEU A 27 -5.17 -10.69 22.57
N GLN A 28 -4.86 -11.56 21.61
CA GLN A 28 -4.29 -11.13 20.34
C GLN A 28 -5.37 -10.26 19.69
N ALA A 29 -5.09 -8.96 19.57
CA ALA A 29 -5.94 -8.05 18.83
C ALA A 29 -6.18 -8.68 17.45
N ALA A 30 -7.44 -8.77 17.03
CA ALA A 30 -7.75 -9.26 15.70
C ALA A 30 -6.97 -8.40 14.68
N ASP A 31 -6.28 -9.04 13.74
CA ASP A 31 -5.53 -8.32 12.72
C ASP A 31 -6.46 -7.31 12.04
N GLU A 32 -6.08 -6.04 12.12
CA GLU A 32 -6.87 -4.95 11.57
C GLU A 32 -6.89 -5.07 10.05
N VAL A 33 -8.09 -5.06 9.46
CA VAL A 33 -8.21 -5.10 8.00
C VAL A 33 -7.92 -3.72 7.43
N HIS A 34 -6.98 -3.65 6.50
CA HIS A 34 -6.65 -2.40 5.83
C HIS A 34 -7.38 -2.26 4.49
N LEU A 35 -7.56 -1.02 4.06
CA LEU A 35 -8.13 -0.67 2.76
C LEU A 35 -7.13 0.17 1.99
N TYR A 36 -6.74 -0.29 0.81
CA TYR A 36 -5.93 0.46 -0.13
C TYR A 36 -6.76 0.81 -1.36
N ILE A 37 -6.72 2.07 -1.77
CA ILE A 37 -7.35 2.55 -3.00
C ILE A 37 -6.26 3.20 -3.82
N ASN A 38 -6.02 2.66 -5.01
CA ASN A 38 -4.99 3.15 -5.92
C ASN A 38 -3.62 3.29 -5.23
N SER A 39 -3.20 2.21 -4.54
CA SER A 39 -1.94 2.12 -3.78
C SER A 39 -1.85 2.95 -2.50
N GLU A 40 -2.80 3.86 -2.24
CA GLU A 40 -2.85 4.67 -1.01
C GLU A 40 -3.64 3.92 0.07
N LYS A 41 -3.14 3.79 1.30
CA LYS A 41 -3.97 3.32 2.42
C LYS A 41 -4.96 4.38 2.84
N MET A 42 -6.19 3.94 3.00
CA MET A 42 -7.27 4.74 3.51
C MET A 42 -7.20 4.78 5.03
N ASN A 43 -6.75 5.92 5.56
CA ASN A 43 -6.89 6.24 6.97
C ASN A 43 -8.36 6.55 7.26
N THR A 44 -9.08 5.52 7.73
CA THR A 44 -10.47 5.64 8.14
C THR A 44 -10.57 5.41 9.64
N ASP A 45 -11.37 6.24 10.29
CA ASP A 45 -11.80 6.08 11.68
C ASP A 45 -12.93 5.02 11.82
N ALA A 46 -13.20 4.27 10.75
CA ALA A 46 -14.20 3.23 10.67
C ALA A 46 -13.64 1.99 9.96
N ALA A 47 -13.11 1.05 10.75
CA ALA A 47 -12.49 -0.16 10.27
C ALA A 47 -13.46 -1.00 9.40
N PRO A 48 -12.96 -1.67 8.33
CA PRO A 48 -13.75 -2.63 7.57
C PRO A 48 -14.35 -3.74 8.46
N VAL A 49 -15.56 -4.20 8.13
CA VAL A 49 -16.30 -5.20 8.92
C VAL A 49 -16.68 -6.39 8.04
N LEU A 50 -16.32 -7.60 8.48
CA LEU A 50 -16.72 -8.82 7.79
C LEU A 50 -18.12 -9.23 8.24
N VAL A 51 -19.04 -9.33 7.29
CA VAL A 51 -20.43 -9.72 7.55
C VAL A 51 -20.81 -10.83 6.58
N ASN A 52 -21.12 -12.02 7.10
CA ASN A 52 -21.50 -13.18 6.28
C ASN A 52 -20.53 -13.45 5.12
N GLY A 53 -19.22 -13.36 5.39
CA GLY A 53 -18.17 -13.55 4.38
C GLY A 53 -18.02 -12.41 3.36
N ARG A 54 -18.70 -11.27 3.56
CA ARG A 54 -18.56 -10.07 2.71
C ARG A 54 -17.94 -8.93 3.49
N MET A 55 -16.94 -8.30 2.90
CA MET A 55 -16.31 -7.13 3.48
C MET A 55 -17.17 -5.91 3.25
N LEU A 56 -17.53 -5.24 4.34
CA LEU A 56 -18.17 -3.95 4.33
C LEU A 56 -17.17 -2.88 4.75
N VAL A 57 -17.20 -1.73 4.07
CA VAL A 57 -16.39 -0.56 4.41
C VAL A 57 -17.31 0.63 4.64
N ALA A 58 -16.86 1.59 5.45
CA ALA A 58 -17.57 2.85 5.57
C ALA A 58 -17.65 3.54 4.20
N LEU A 59 -18.82 4.04 3.84
CA LEU A 59 -19.09 4.67 2.54
C LEU A 59 -18.05 5.76 2.22
N ALA A 60 -17.75 6.61 3.21
CA ALA A 60 -16.81 7.73 3.07
C ALA A 60 -15.39 7.30 2.64
N SER A 61 -14.97 6.09 3.01
CA SER A 61 -13.65 5.56 2.65
C SER A 61 -13.49 5.31 1.14
N LEU A 62 -14.59 5.24 0.38
CA LEU A 62 -14.57 5.03 -1.07
C LEU A 62 -14.39 6.32 -1.88
N LYS A 63 -14.31 7.50 -1.25
CA LYS A 63 -14.21 8.80 -1.93
C LYS A 63 -13.01 8.87 -2.90
N LYS A 64 -11.91 8.21 -2.57
CA LYS A 64 -10.68 8.16 -3.40
C LYS A 64 -10.82 7.36 -4.70
N LEU A 65 -11.95 6.68 -4.92
CA LEU A 65 -12.32 6.10 -6.21
C LEU A 65 -12.91 7.13 -7.19
N ASN A 66 -12.78 8.43 -6.91
CA ASN A 66 -13.39 9.50 -7.70
C ASN A 66 -14.93 9.34 -7.78
N LEU A 67 -15.53 9.03 -6.62
CA LEU A 67 -16.96 8.84 -6.47
C LEU A 67 -17.57 10.02 -5.72
N ASP A 68 -18.73 10.49 -6.19
CA ASP A 68 -19.62 11.34 -5.42
C ASP A 68 -20.52 10.46 -4.55
N LEU A 69 -20.57 10.76 -3.25
CA LEU A 69 -21.18 9.92 -2.23
C LEU A 69 -22.20 10.75 -1.46
N GLN A 70 -23.47 10.37 -1.58
CA GLN A 70 -24.58 11.06 -0.91
C GLN A 70 -25.35 10.09 -0.03
N TRP A 71 -25.71 10.57 1.17
CA TRP A 71 -26.51 9.83 2.13
C TRP A 71 -27.76 10.63 2.49
N ASN A 72 -28.94 10.02 2.29
CA ASN A 72 -30.21 10.57 2.72
C ASN A 72 -30.69 9.86 4.00
N HIS A 73 -30.71 10.60 5.11
CA HIS A 73 -31.10 10.09 6.42
C HIS A 73 -32.58 9.69 6.54
N GLU A 74 -33.46 10.35 5.80
CA GLU A 74 -34.92 10.14 5.85
C GLU A 74 -35.31 8.86 5.11
N THR A 75 -34.84 8.73 3.86
CA THR A 75 -35.13 7.57 3.01
C THR A 75 -34.21 6.39 3.27
N LYS A 76 -33.18 6.57 4.08
CA LYS A 76 -32.10 5.61 4.32
C LYS A 76 -31.41 5.16 3.03
N GLN A 77 -31.26 6.08 2.07
CA GLN A 77 -30.66 5.80 0.77
C GLN A 77 -29.25 6.35 0.64
N VAL A 78 -28.36 5.51 0.13
CA VAL A 78 -27.04 5.88 -0.37
C VAL A 78 -27.16 6.08 -1.88
N THR A 79 -26.70 7.22 -2.38
CA THR A 79 -26.48 7.45 -3.81
C THR A 79 -24.99 7.58 -4.06
N VAL A 80 -24.47 6.81 -5.01
CA VAL A 80 -23.09 6.87 -5.47
C VAL A 80 -23.11 7.23 -6.95
N ALA A 81 -22.28 8.18 -7.35
CA ALA A 81 -22.07 8.55 -8.75
C ALA A 81 -20.57 8.67 -9.05
N SER A 82 -20.21 8.68 -10.33
CA SER A 82 -18.84 8.94 -10.77
C SER A 82 -18.87 9.88 -11.97
N PRO A 83 -17.93 10.84 -12.09
CA PRO A 83 -17.79 11.64 -13.30
C PRO A 83 -17.53 10.80 -14.57
N GLN A 84 -16.98 9.59 -14.40
CA GLN A 84 -16.63 8.67 -15.48
C GLN A 84 -17.75 7.70 -15.83
N ALA A 85 -18.85 7.69 -15.06
CA ALA A 85 -19.97 6.76 -15.26
C ALA A 85 -21.27 7.50 -15.61
N LYS A 86 -22.06 6.93 -16.52
CA LYS A 86 -23.35 7.49 -16.93
C LYS A 86 -24.49 7.22 -15.94
N SER A 87 -24.34 6.21 -15.10
CA SER A 87 -25.38 5.73 -14.20
C SER A 87 -24.95 5.91 -12.75
N LYS A 88 -25.90 6.27 -11.90
CA LYS A 88 -25.73 6.32 -10.44
C LYS A 88 -26.17 5.00 -9.82
N LEU A 89 -25.49 4.60 -8.75
CA LEU A 89 -25.88 3.48 -7.91
C LEU A 89 -26.69 4.00 -6.72
N VAL A 90 -27.88 3.45 -6.49
CA VAL A 90 -28.73 3.76 -5.35
C VAL A 90 -28.94 2.50 -4.51
N LEU A 91 -28.57 2.57 -3.23
CA LEU A 91 -28.77 1.49 -2.26
C LEU A 91 -29.66 1.97 -1.12
N THR A 92 -30.54 1.11 -0.62
CA THR A 92 -31.28 1.37 0.63
C THR A 92 -30.68 0.54 1.74
N VAL A 93 -30.36 1.16 2.88
CA VAL A 93 -29.83 0.44 4.06
C VAL A 93 -30.83 -0.64 4.51
N GLY A 94 -30.34 -1.85 4.75
CA GLY A 94 -31.16 -3.02 5.09
C GLY A 94 -31.76 -3.75 3.89
N SER A 95 -31.75 -3.17 2.69
CA SER A 95 -32.26 -3.81 1.46
C SER A 95 -31.15 -4.57 0.74
N LYS A 96 -31.49 -5.76 0.22
CA LYS A 96 -30.63 -6.50 -0.73
C LYS A 96 -30.83 -6.06 -2.18
N SER A 97 -31.75 -5.14 -2.45
CA SER A 97 -31.97 -4.59 -3.80
C SER A 97 -31.34 -3.22 -3.90
N ALA A 98 -30.64 -2.96 -5.01
CA ALA A 98 -30.08 -1.67 -5.41
C ALA A 98 -30.38 -1.39 -6.89
N MET A 99 -30.27 -0.13 -7.30
CA MET A 99 -30.46 0.29 -8.68
C MET A 99 -29.17 0.91 -9.23
N LEU A 100 -28.70 0.43 -10.38
CA LEU A 100 -27.66 1.08 -11.18
C LEU A 100 -28.31 1.65 -12.44
N GLY A 101 -28.57 2.96 -12.44
CA GLY A 101 -29.48 3.56 -13.41
C GLY A 101 -30.86 2.90 -13.33
N ASP A 102 -31.34 2.34 -14.42
CA ASP A 102 -32.64 1.65 -14.49
C ASP A 102 -32.54 0.13 -14.21
N THR A 103 -31.33 -0.38 -13.98
CA THR A 103 -31.11 -1.82 -13.76
C THR A 103 -31.15 -2.15 -12.27
N THR A 104 -32.00 -3.12 -11.88
CA THR A 104 -32.01 -3.65 -10.50
C THR A 104 -30.88 -4.68 -10.32
N MET A 105 -30.11 -4.51 -9.26
CA MET A 105 -29.02 -5.40 -8.84
C MET A 105 -29.30 -5.96 -7.45
N THR A 106 -28.86 -7.20 -7.20
CA THR A 106 -29.00 -7.85 -5.89
C THR A 106 -27.66 -7.87 -5.15
N LEU A 107 -27.68 -7.46 -3.89
CA LEU A 107 -26.55 -7.57 -2.97
C LEU A 107 -26.62 -8.88 -2.17
N ASP A 108 -25.47 -9.53 -1.99
CA ASP A 108 -25.34 -10.68 -1.10
C ASP A 108 -25.64 -10.30 0.36
N VAL A 109 -25.13 -9.13 0.77
CA VAL A 109 -25.30 -8.53 2.10
C VAL A 109 -25.76 -7.08 1.91
N PRO A 110 -26.84 -6.64 2.58
CA PRO A 110 -27.31 -5.26 2.45
C PRO A 110 -26.32 -4.26 3.04
N ALA A 111 -26.40 -3.00 2.60
CA ALA A 111 -25.76 -1.89 3.30
C ALA A 111 -26.30 -1.80 4.74
N ARG A 112 -25.46 -1.37 5.69
CA ARG A 112 -25.79 -1.34 7.13
C ARG A 112 -25.47 0.01 7.74
N LEU A 113 -26.26 0.43 8.72
CA LEU A 113 -25.90 1.52 9.61
C LEU A 113 -25.23 0.91 10.85
N ILE A 114 -23.95 1.20 11.08
CA ILE A 114 -23.18 0.69 12.22
C ILE A 114 -22.50 1.88 12.88
N LYS A 115 -22.81 2.13 14.16
CA LYS A 115 -22.26 3.27 14.94
C LYS A 115 -22.35 4.59 14.14
N ASP A 116 -23.55 4.90 13.65
CA ASP A 116 -23.87 6.10 12.86
C ASP A 116 -23.12 6.28 11.55
N ARG A 117 -22.53 5.21 11.02
CA ARG A 117 -21.88 5.19 9.71
C ARG A 117 -22.56 4.22 8.78
N VAL A 118 -22.69 4.62 7.53
CA VAL A 118 -23.18 3.71 6.49
C VAL A 118 -22.03 2.85 5.98
N TYR A 119 -22.20 1.55 6.13
CA TYR A 119 -21.30 0.52 5.64
C TYR A 119 -21.90 -0.12 4.40
N VAL A 120 -21.09 -0.23 3.36
CA VAL A 120 -21.49 -0.79 2.07
C VAL A 120 -20.57 -1.96 1.69
N PRO A 121 -21.07 -3.01 1.02
CA PRO A 121 -20.20 -4.08 0.53
C PRO A 121 -19.21 -3.52 -0.50
N VAL A 122 -17.91 -3.59 -0.16
CA VAL A 122 -16.86 -2.89 -0.90
C VAL A 122 -16.83 -3.30 -2.38
N ARG A 123 -16.85 -4.61 -2.63
CA ARG A 123 -16.83 -5.17 -3.99
C ARG A 123 -18.02 -4.70 -4.82
N PHE A 124 -19.23 -4.74 -4.25
CA PHE A 124 -20.45 -4.38 -4.97
C PHE A 124 -20.43 -2.92 -5.42
N VAL A 125 -20.05 -1.99 -4.54
CA VAL A 125 -19.99 -0.57 -4.90
C VAL A 125 -18.86 -0.30 -5.87
N SER A 126 -17.67 -0.85 -5.63
CA SER A 126 -16.51 -0.62 -6.50
C SER A 126 -16.69 -1.19 -7.91
N GLU A 127 -17.16 -2.43 -8.05
CA GLU A 127 -17.35 -3.07 -9.37
C GLU A 127 -18.50 -2.42 -10.17
N ALA A 128 -19.50 -1.83 -9.51
CA ALA A 128 -20.54 -1.04 -10.19
C ALA A 128 -19.95 0.17 -10.96
N PHE A 129 -18.77 0.64 -10.55
CA PHE A 129 -18.00 1.69 -11.23
C PHE A 129 -16.73 1.13 -11.89
N GLN A 130 -16.77 -0.15 -12.28
CA GLN A 130 -15.71 -0.85 -13.03
C GLN A 130 -14.35 -0.92 -12.33
N ALA A 131 -14.27 -0.65 -11.02
CA ALA A 131 -13.03 -0.83 -10.27
C ALA A 131 -12.76 -2.32 -9.98
N ASP A 132 -11.48 -2.71 -9.95
CA ASP A 132 -11.08 -4.07 -9.56
C ASP A 132 -10.84 -4.14 -8.06
N VAL A 133 -11.37 -5.18 -7.40
CA VAL A 133 -11.24 -5.37 -5.95
C VAL A 133 -10.60 -6.72 -5.64
N LYS A 134 -9.47 -6.69 -4.94
CA LYS A 134 -8.76 -7.90 -4.47
C LYS A 134 -8.73 -7.94 -2.95
N TRP A 135 -8.97 -9.13 -2.40
CA TRP A 135 -8.66 -9.45 -1.01
C TRP A 135 -7.29 -10.09 -0.97
N LEU A 136 -6.38 -9.55 -0.15
CA LEU A 136 -5.00 -9.99 -0.02
C LEU A 136 -4.75 -10.44 1.41
N PRO A 137 -4.91 -11.74 1.70
CA PRO A 137 -4.82 -12.28 3.06
C PRO A 137 -3.41 -12.13 3.64
N GLU A 138 -2.37 -12.11 2.80
CA GLU A 138 -0.96 -12.01 3.22
C GLU A 138 -0.67 -10.70 3.96
N ILE A 139 -1.45 -9.66 3.66
CA ILE A 139 -1.32 -8.33 4.26
C ILE A 139 -2.65 -7.89 4.90
N ASN A 140 -3.59 -8.81 5.09
CA ASN A 140 -4.92 -8.59 5.64
C ASN A 140 -5.61 -7.34 5.06
N SER A 141 -5.62 -7.20 3.72
CA SER A 141 -6.03 -5.96 3.07
C SER A 141 -7.01 -6.16 1.92
N VAL A 142 -7.93 -5.22 1.77
CA VAL A 142 -8.67 -5.00 0.53
C VAL A 142 -7.89 -3.99 -0.30
N VAL A 143 -7.58 -4.33 -1.55
CA VAL A 143 -6.93 -3.45 -2.52
C VAL A 143 -7.89 -3.17 -3.66
N ILE A 144 -8.07 -1.89 -3.99
CA ILE A 144 -8.97 -1.44 -5.05
C ILE A 144 -8.18 -0.65 -6.09
N ARG A 145 -8.34 -1.03 -7.36
CA ARG A 145 -7.83 -0.28 -8.52
C ARG A 145 -9.01 0.39 -9.21
N SER A 146 -9.01 1.72 -9.31
CA SER A 146 -10.06 2.43 -10.06
C SER A 146 -9.99 2.11 -11.56
N ALA A 147 -11.12 2.26 -12.25
CA ALA A 147 -11.24 1.91 -13.66
C ALA A 147 -10.21 2.61 -14.55
N ASP A 148 -9.96 3.89 -14.27
CA ASP A 148 -9.00 4.75 -14.98
C ASP A 148 -7.52 4.44 -14.70
N LYS A 149 -7.22 3.62 -13.68
CA LYS A 149 -5.84 3.23 -13.33
C LYS A 149 -5.48 1.80 -13.70
N LYS A 150 -6.40 1.01 -14.26
CA LYS A 150 -6.12 -0.39 -14.62
C LYS A 150 -4.91 -0.52 -15.53
N GLU A 151 -4.85 0.27 -16.60
CA GLU A 151 -3.73 0.24 -17.55
C GLU A 151 -2.38 0.61 -16.90
N MET A 152 -2.38 1.53 -15.94
CA MET A 152 -1.18 1.89 -15.18
C MET A 152 -0.66 0.67 -14.39
N TYR A 153 -1.56 -0.08 -13.73
CA TYR A 153 -1.17 -1.29 -13.00
C TYR A 153 -0.74 -2.42 -13.94
N GLU A 154 -1.38 -2.58 -15.09
CA GLU A 154 -0.94 -3.54 -16.10
C GLU A 154 0.47 -3.20 -16.61
N ALA A 155 0.75 -1.92 -16.89
CA ALA A 155 2.10 -1.46 -17.25
C ALA A 155 3.11 -1.72 -16.12
N LEU A 156 2.73 -1.44 -14.87
CA LEU A 156 3.60 -1.67 -13.71
C LEU A 156 3.97 -3.14 -13.54
N TYR A 157 3.05 -4.09 -13.66
CA TYR A 157 3.34 -5.50 -13.33
C TYR A 157 3.65 -6.39 -14.51
N HIS A 158 3.09 -6.09 -15.69
CA HIS A 158 3.10 -7.00 -16.83
C HIS A 158 3.66 -6.34 -18.11
N GLY A 159 3.82 -5.01 -18.14
CA GLY A 159 4.33 -4.29 -19.29
C GLY A 159 5.83 -4.47 -19.52
N ASP A 160 6.26 -4.49 -20.78
CA ASP A 160 7.68 -4.64 -21.15
C ASP A 160 8.48 -3.33 -21.09
N ASP A 161 7.79 -2.19 -21.05
CA ASP A 161 8.42 -0.88 -20.95
C ASP A 161 8.98 -0.66 -19.53
N LEU A 162 10.27 -0.95 -19.37
CA LEU A 162 10.99 -0.82 -18.10
C LEU A 162 11.00 0.62 -17.58
N VAL A 163 11.16 1.60 -18.47
CA VAL A 163 11.21 3.03 -18.09
C VAL A 163 9.88 3.44 -17.50
N GLU A 164 8.77 3.13 -18.18
CA GLU A 164 7.43 3.45 -17.67
C GLU A 164 7.12 2.71 -16.37
N ALA A 165 7.49 1.43 -16.25
CA ALA A 165 7.31 0.68 -15.01
C ALA A 165 8.04 1.32 -13.82
N ARG A 166 9.30 1.74 -13.99
CA ARG A 166 10.09 2.44 -12.97
C ARG A 166 9.50 3.80 -12.62
N LYS A 167 9.01 4.55 -13.61
CA LYS A 167 8.33 5.83 -13.36
C LYS A 167 7.08 5.65 -12.49
N ILE A 168 6.26 4.65 -12.81
CA ILE A 168 5.08 4.30 -12.01
C ILE A 168 5.50 3.89 -10.60
N ALA A 169 6.51 3.02 -10.47
CA ALA A 169 7.04 2.54 -9.20
C ALA A 169 7.45 3.69 -8.25
N ILE A 170 8.23 4.65 -8.77
CA ILE A 170 8.63 5.85 -8.03
C ILE A 170 7.41 6.67 -7.60
N SER A 171 6.40 6.78 -8.48
CA SER A 171 5.23 7.63 -8.29
C SER A 171 4.15 7.04 -7.38
N LEU A 172 4.21 5.75 -7.04
CA LEU A 172 3.27 5.18 -6.06
C LEU A 172 3.40 5.91 -4.71
N PRO A 173 2.31 6.08 -3.95
CA PRO A 173 2.37 6.64 -2.60
C PRO A 173 3.12 5.69 -1.65
N THR A 174 3.66 6.24 -0.56
CA THR A 174 4.24 5.49 0.55
C THR A 174 3.59 5.88 1.87
N GLU A 175 3.74 5.02 2.88
CA GLU A 175 3.33 5.28 4.27
C GLU A 175 4.54 5.13 5.18
N ASP A 176 5.59 5.85 4.81
CA ASP A 176 6.85 5.77 5.52
C ASP A 176 6.67 6.39 6.91
N VAL A 177 6.77 5.55 7.93
CA VAL A 177 6.68 5.95 9.34
C VAL A 177 7.99 5.65 10.06
N ASN A 178 8.32 6.50 11.02
CA ASN A 178 9.51 6.41 11.86
C ASN A 178 10.82 6.33 11.03
N THR A 179 10.94 7.13 9.98
CA THR A 179 12.10 7.11 9.09
C THR A 179 13.38 7.60 9.76
N LEU A 180 14.52 7.08 9.34
CA LEU A 180 15.83 7.65 9.68
C LEU A 180 15.94 8.96 8.90
N GLY A 181 15.97 10.12 9.56
CA GLY A 181 16.07 11.40 8.86
C GLY A 181 17.44 11.59 8.18
N SER A 182 17.47 12.27 7.03
CA SER A 182 18.72 12.70 6.40
C SER A 182 19.40 13.79 7.24
N THR A 183 20.71 13.67 7.44
CA THR A 183 21.54 14.64 8.19
C THR A 183 22.61 15.30 7.30
N GLY A 184 22.71 14.89 6.04
CA GLY A 184 23.64 15.43 5.05
C GLY A 184 23.07 16.63 4.29
N GLU A 185 23.96 17.43 3.72
CA GLU A 185 23.58 18.53 2.83
C GLU A 185 22.98 18.01 1.51
N MET A 186 21.95 18.68 1.01
CA MET A 186 21.16 18.26 -0.16
C MET A 186 21.88 18.59 -1.47
N HIS A 187 22.15 17.58 -2.32
CA HIS A 187 22.80 17.80 -3.61
C HIS A 187 22.00 17.25 -4.80
N SER A 188 21.26 16.16 -4.65
CA SER A 188 20.48 15.55 -5.74
C SER A 188 19.48 14.51 -5.22
N HIS A 189 18.55 14.10 -6.08
CA HIS A 189 17.73 12.90 -5.89
C HIS A 189 18.33 11.76 -6.71
N THR A 190 18.75 10.66 -6.09
CA THR A 190 19.25 9.49 -6.82
C THR A 190 18.29 8.32 -6.66
N PHE A 191 17.83 7.77 -7.79
CA PHE A 191 17.13 6.50 -7.83
C PHE A 191 18.07 5.42 -8.32
N ILE A 192 18.09 4.28 -7.63
CA ILE A 192 18.99 3.18 -7.92
C ILE A 192 18.16 1.91 -8.05
N PHE A 193 18.14 1.31 -9.23
CA PHE A 193 17.41 0.06 -9.48
C PHE A 193 18.41 -1.09 -9.67
N PRO A 194 18.08 -2.32 -9.23
CA PRO A 194 18.69 -3.49 -9.82
C PRO A 194 18.45 -3.49 -11.34
N GLU A 195 19.47 -3.90 -12.10
CA GLU A 195 19.38 -3.93 -13.57
C GLU A 195 18.20 -4.79 -14.04
N GLY A 196 17.38 -4.22 -14.93
CA GLY A 196 16.19 -4.87 -15.50
C GLY A 196 14.97 -4.91 -14.57
N GLU A 197 15.06 -4.38 -13.35
CA GLU A 197 13.95 -4.40 -12.38
C GLU A 197 13.30 -3.02 -12.18
N ALA A 198 12.00 -3.04 -11.85
CA ALA A 198 11.17 -1.86 -11.57
C ALA A 198 10.44 -1.95 -10.22
N LEU A 199 10.18 -3.15 -9.71
CA LEU A 199 9.37 -3.37 -8.51
C LEU A 199 10.13 -3.22 -7.20
N ARG A 200 11.43 -2.90 -7.25
CA ARG A 200 12.25 -2.57 -6.08
C ARG A 200 13.37 -1.62 -6.46
N TYR A 201 13.69 -0.69 -5.55
CA TYR A 201 14.70 0.34 -5.81
C TYR A 201 15.17 0.99 -4.52
N TYR A 202 16.34 1.60 -4.58
CA TYR A 202 16.83 2.51 -3.56
C TYR A 202 16.59 3.95 -4.00
N TYR A 203 16.33 4.80 -3.02
CA TYR A 203 16.23 6.23 -3.17
C TYR A 203 17.21 6.88 -2.20
N GLU A 204 18.12 7.67 -2.74
CA GLU A 204 19.13 8.40 -1.97
C GLU A 204 18.76 9.87 -1.89
N TRP A 205 18.79 10.41 -0.66
CA TRP A 205 18.55 11.82 -0.39
C TRP A 205 19.48 12.34 0.71
N GLY A 206 20.42 13.21 0.33
CA GLY A 206 21.48 13.65 1.21
C GLY A 206 22.37 12.46 1.57
N ASN A 207 22.38 12.04 2.84
CA ASN A 207 23.08 10.83 3.27
C ASN A 207 22.13 9.68 3.67
N LEU A 208 20.84 9.80 3.37
CA LEU A 208 19.87 8.74 3.65
C LEU A 208 19.66 7.89 2.41
N LEU A 209 19.83 6.58 2.54
CA LEU A 209 19.49 5.60 1.52
C LEU A 209 18.27 4.80 1.97
N SER A 210 17.16 4.93 1.27
CA SER A 210 15.89 4.25 1.54
C SER A 210 15.62 3.19 0.48
N TYR A 211 15.36 1.96 0.88
CA TYR A 211 15.07 0.83 -0.01
C TYR A 211 13.58 0.48 0.02
N TYR A 212 12.97 0.48 -1.16
CA TYR A 212 11.55 0.25 -1.38
C TYR A 212 11.29 -1.04 -2.16
N GLU A 213 10.23 -1.74 -1.78
CA GLU A 213 9.66 -2.85 -2.55
C GLU A 213 8.19 -2.62 -2.83
N ILE A 214 7.75 -2.99 -4.04
CA ILE A 214 6.38 -2.87 -4.49
C ILE A 214 5.80 -4.28 -4.62
N LYS A 215 4.84 -4.57 -3.75
CA LYS A 215 4.11 -5.83 -3.76
C LYS A 215 2.68 -5.58 -3.38
N HIS A 216 1.75 -6.24 -4.08
CA HIS A 216 0.31 -6.16 -3.78
C HIS A 216 -0.25 -4.73 -3.91
N ASP A 217 0.28 -3.97 -4.88
CA ASP A 217 -0.01 -2.55 -5.16
C ASP A 217 0.44 -1.59 -4.07
N VAL A 218 1.21 -2.07 -3.09
CA VAL A 218 1.71 -1.24 -2.00
C VAL A 218 3.22 -1.11 -2.13
N LYS A 219 3.70 0.14 -2.23
CA LYS A 219 5.12 0.47 -2.09
C LYS A 219 5.46 0.56 -0.61
N ARG A 220 6.38 -0.28 -0.14
CA ARG A 220 6.81 -0.34 1.25
C ARG A 220 8.26 0.06 1.38
N LEU A 221 8.56 0.92 2.33
CA LEU A 221 9.92 1.10 2.83
C LEU A 221 10.33 -0.15 3.62
N VAL A 222 11.32 -0.87 3.10
CA VAL A 222 11.80 -2.14 3.68
C VAL A 222 13.04 -1.92 4.54
N TRP A 223 13.90 -0.98 4.14
CA TRP A 223 15.11 -0.66 4.88
C TRP A 223 15.58 0.78 4.65
N GLU A 224 16.26 1.35 5.63
CA GLU A 224 16.96 2.62 5.54
C GLU A 224 18.35 2.51 6.13
N GLY A 225 19.30 3.23 5.55
CA GLY A 225 20.64 3.39 6.07
C GLY A 225 21.10 4.84 5.95
N VAL A 226 21.64 5.38 7.04
CA VAL A 226 22.35 6.67 7.02
C VAL A 226 23.80 6.39 6.66
N LEU A 227 24.25 6.88 5.51
CA LEU A 227 25.60 6.67 4.97
C LEU A 227 26.66 7.21 5.95
N GLY A 228 27.65 6.37 6.23
CA GLY A 228 28.82 6.69 7.06
C GLY A 228 29.96 7.29 6.25
N ALA A 229 31.14 7.39 6.89
CA ALA A 229 32.33 7.97 6.26
C ALA A 229 32.97 7.08 5.18
N GLU A 230 32.69 5.77 5.22
CA GLU A 230 33.22 4.79 4.28
C GLU A 230 32.09 4.19 3.43
N GLN A 231 32.40 3.85 2.19
CA GLN A 231 31.43 3.25 1.27
C GLN A 231 30.90 1.92 1.83
N GLY A 232 29.58 1.74 1.83
CA GLY A 232 28.93 0.53 2.34
C GLY A 232 28.87 0.44 3.87
N VAL A 233 29.42 1.42 4.59
CA VAL A 233 29.31 1.56 6.03
C VAL A 233 28.18 2.53 6.37
N TYR A 234 27.33 2.15 7.31
CA TYR A 234 26.17 2.93 7.71
C TYR A 234 26.31 3.34 9.18
N ALA A 235 26.08 4.61 9.47
CA ALA A 235 26.08 5.15 10.83
C ALA A 235 24.85 4.67 11.61
N GLN A 236 23.72 4.50 10.92
CA GLN A 236 22.48 3.97 11.45
C GLN A 236 21.78 3.15 10.36
N GLU A 237 21.10 2.08 10.76
CA GLU A 237 20.29 1.25 9.87
C GLU A 237 18.96 0.90 10.53
N ARG A 238 17.91 0.74 9.73
CA ARG A 238 16.58 0.34 10.18
C ARG A 238 15.94 -0.57 9.13
N GLY A 239 15.20 -1.57 9.59
CA GLY A 239 14.48 -2.50 8.72
C GLY A 239 15.33 -3.70 8.29
N VAL A 240 14.93 -4.38 7.24
CA VAL A 240 15.60 -5.60 6.75
C VAL A 240 16.45 -5.24 5.56
N ARG A 241 17.77 -5.21 5.75
CA ARG A 241 18.70 -4.83 4.69
C ARG A 241 18.53 -5.75 3.47
N PRO A 242 18.36 -5.19 2.26
CA PRO A 242 18.28 -5.99 1.05
C PRO A 242 19.61 -6.72 0.77
N PRO A 243 19.57 -7.84 0.02
CA PRO A 243 20.78 -8.51 -0.44
C PRO A 243 21.60 -7.62 -1.36
N GLU A 244 22.89 -7.94 -1.52
CA GLU A 244 23.73 -7.27 -2.50
C GLU A 244 23.24 -7.56 -3.92
N GLU A 245 23.22 -6.51 -4.74
CA GLU A 245 22.83 -6.60 -6.14
C GLU A 245 24.04 -6.91 -7.00
N LYS A 246 23.85 -7.71 -8.06
CA LYS A 246 24.94 -8.02 -9.01
C LYS A 246 25.27 -6.84 -9.92
N SER A 247 24.29 -6.01 -10.22
CA SER A 247 24.37 -4.89 -11.15
C SER A 247 23.26 -3.90 -10.83
N ARG A 248 23.59 -2.61 -10.86
CA ARG A 248 22.67 -1.50 -10.58
C ARG A 248 22.66 -0.50 -11.71
N VAL A 249 21.57 0.24 -11.81
CA VAL A 249 21.46 1.41 -12.66
C VAL A 249 21.04 2.61 -11.82
N TYR A 250 21.60 3.76 -12.14
CA TYR A 250 21.47 4.98 -11.34
C TYR A 250 20.83 6.08 -12.18
N PHE A 251 19.92 6.82 -11.58
CA PHE A 251 19.30 8.03 -12.15
C PHE A 251 19.41 9.15 -11.13
N ASN A 252 20.35 10.06 -11.37
CA ASN A 252 20.64 11.19 -10.51
C ASN A 252 20.04 12.46 -11.12
N LEU A 253 19.16 13.11 -10.35
CA LEU A 253 18.51 14.37 -10.68
C LEU A 253 19.11 15.48 -9.80
N ASP A 254 19.86 16.38 -10.42
CA ASP A 254 20.45 17.53 -9.73
C ASP A 254 19.34 18.51 -9.30
N ARG A 255 19.43 19.03 -8.07
CA ARG A 255 18.44 19.99 -7.57
C ARG A 255 18.59 21.39 -8.19
N PHE A 256 19.80 21.79 -8.56
CA PHE A 256 20.11 23.08 -9.17
C PHE A 256 19.79 23.11 -10.66
N GLN A 257 19.81 21.95 -11.30
CA GLN A 257 19.43 21.73 -12.70
C GLN A 257 18.38 20.62 -12.75
N SER A 258 17.18 20.91 -12.24
CA SER A 258 16.10 19.93 -12.01
C SER A 258 15.48 19.33 -13.28
N ASP A 259 15.95 19.75 -14.46
CA ASP A 259 15.62 19.16 -15.74
C ASP A 259 16.71 18.22 -16.27
N VAL A 260 17.95 18.29 -15.77
CA VAL A 260 19.08 17.48 -16.22
C VAL A 260 19.22 16.22 -15.34
N VAL A 261 19.35 15.08 -16.01
CA VAL A 261 19.55 13.77 -15.39
C VAL A 261 20.91 13.22 -15.78
N HIS A 262 21.68 12.78 -14.79
CA HIS A 262 22.85 11.95 -14.97
C HIS A 262 22.48 10.49 -14.69
N TYR A 263 22.80 9.57 -15.59
CA TYR A 263 22.45 8.16 -15.41
C TYR A 263 23.54 7.22 -15.94
N TRP A 264 23.71 6.08 -15.29
CA TRP A 264 24.74 5.12 -15.64
C TRP A 264 24.41 3.73 -15.11
N LYS A 265 25.14 2.74 -15.61
CA LYS A 265 25.13 1.36 -15.12
C LYS A 265 26.37 1.11 -14.27
N GLU A 266 26.21 0.42 -13.15
CA GLU A 266 27.30 0.02 -12.26
C GLU A 266 28.36 -0.79 -13.03
N GLY A 267 29.63 -0.44 -12.88
CA GLY A 267 30.72 -1.06 -13.64
C GLY A 267 30.73 -0.73 -15.15
N GLY A 268 29.79 0.08 -15.64
CA GLY A 268 29.81 0.68 -16.97
C GLY A 268 30.74 1.90 -17.04
N GLY A 269 31.44 2.07 -18.16
CA GLY A 269 32.52 3.06 -18.29
C GLY A 269 32.08 4.49 -18.59
N GLU A 270 30.82 4.73 -18.98
CA GLU A 270 30.34 6.05 -19.40
C GLU A 270 29.09 6.47 -18.62
N MET A 271 29.16 7.67 -18.06
CA MET A 271 28.00 8.36 -17.50
C MET A 271 27.26 9.09 -18.62
N LEU A 272 25.96 8.83 -18.72
CA LEU A 272 25.08 9.41 -19.73
C LEU A 272 24.33 10.62 -19.16
N HIS A 273 23.85 11.45 -20.07
CA HIS A 273 23.11 12.67 -19.76
C HIS A 273 21.81 12.72 -20.54
N GLY A 274 20.76 13.25 -19.91
CA GLY A 274 19.45 13.41 -20.52
C GLY A 274 18.64 14.47 -19.80
N ASN A 275 17.41 14.69 -20.28
CA ASN A 275 16.47 15.61 -19.65
C ASN A 275 15.26 14.86 -19.13
N THR A 276 14.62 15.39 -18.09
CA THR A 276 13.39 14.82 -17.55
C THR A 276 12.30 14.73 -18.62
N ARG A 277 11.56 13.61 -18.64
CA ARG A 277 10.48 13.37 -19.62
C ARG A 277 9.23 12.82 -18.93
N PRO A 278 8.04 13.41 -19.15
CA PRO A 278 6.79 12.89 -18.64
C PRO A 278 6.62 11.40 -18.92
N GLY A 279 6.05 10.67 -17.96
CA GLY A 279 5.59 9.31 -18.17
C GLY A 279 4.24 9.26 -18.89
N LYS A 280 3.91 8.10 -19.45
CA LYS A 280 2.61 7.83 -20.07
C LYS A 280 1.47 7.85 -19.05
N TYR A 281 1.70 7.29 -17.87
CA TYR A 281 0.67 7.13 -16.83
C TYR A 281 0.85 8.07 -15.63
N VAL A 282 2.05 8.62 -15.47
CA VAL A 282 2.41 9.43 -14.31
C VAL A 282 3.21 10.64 -14.77
N ASP A 283 2.87 11.81 -14.22
CA ASP A 283 3.58 13.06 -14.46
C ASP A 283 4.20 13.54 -13.16
N SER A 284 5.11 12.74 -12.62
CA SER A 284 5.85 13.04 -11.38
C SER A 284 7.21 13.62 -11.74
N PRO A 285 7.55 14.85 -11.30
CA PRO A 285 8.85 15.47 -11.60
C PRO A 285 10.04 14.57 -11.24
N MET A 286 9.94 13.85 -10.11
CA MET A 286 11.01 12.94 -9.66
C MET A 286 11.08 11.68 -10.51
N ALA A 287 9.94 11.08 -10.85
CA ALA A 287 9.89 9.87 -11.68
C ALA A 287 10.42 10.16 -13.09
N ASN A 288 10.17 11.37 -13.61
CA ASN A 288 10.64 11.81 -14.92
C ASN A 288 12.18 11.83 -15.05
N ALA A 289 12.92 11.65 -13.94
CA ALA A 289 14.36 11.40 -13.95
C ALA A 289 14.73 10.06 -14.62
N VAL A 290 13.86 9.06 -14.63
CA VAL A 290 14.18 7.76 -15.23
C VAL A 290 14.34 7.89 -16.75
N GLN A 291 15.51 7.52 -17.26
CA GLN A 291 15.87 7.52 -18.67
C GLN A 291 16.03 6.09 -19.20
N PRO A 292 15.87 5.85 -20.51
CA PRO A 292 16.19 4.55 -21.10
C PRO A 292 17.71 4.29 -21.05
N ILE A 293 18.09 3.05 -20.71
CA ILE A 293 19.47 2.57 -20.83
C ILE A 293 19.51 1.57 -21.98
N ALA A 294 20.49 1.73 -22.87
CA ALA A 294 20.64 0.85 -24.02
C ALA A 294 20.82 -0.61 -23.56
N ASP A 295 20.18 -1.53 -24.28
CA ASP A 295 20.22 -2.98 -24.05
C ASP A 295 19.68 -3.48 -22.70
N GLU A 296 19.15 -2.59 -21.86
CA GLU A 296 18.49 -2.98 -20.61
C GLU A 296 17.06 -3.47 -20.91
N VAL A 297 16.79 -4.72 -20.52
CA VAL A 297 15.48 -5.36 -20.71
C VAL A 297 14.86 -5.66 -19.35
N ARG A 298 13.54 -5.49 -19.26
CA ARG A 298 12.78 -5.81 -18.05
C ARG A 298 12.78 -7.31 -17.76
N ILE A 299 13.00 -7.69 -16.50
CA ILE A 299 13.08 -9.10 -16.05
C ILE A 299 12.17 -9.46 -14.86
N ASP A 300 11.46 -8.50 -14.27
CA ASP A 300 10.69 -8.67 -13.04
C ASP A 300 9.17 -8.64 -13.23
N GLN A 301 8.69 -8.84 -14.46
CA GLN A 301 7.25 -8.94 -14.73
C GLN A 301 6.62 -10.06 -13.90
N VAL A 302 5.47 -9.77 -13.29
CA VAL A 302 4.66 -10.77 -12.59
C VAL A 302 4.02 -11.67 -13.65
N LYS A 303 4.05 -12.99 -13.43
CA LYS A 303 3.45 -13.98 -14.33
C LYS A 303 1.98 -14.22 -14.04
#